data_AF-A0A7J6QNJ3-F1
#
_entry.id   AF-A0A7J6QNJ3-F1
#
_cell.length_a   1.000
_cell.length_b   1.000
_cell.length_c   1.000
_cell.angle_alpha   90.00
_cell.angle_beta   90.00
_cell.angle_gamma   90.00
#
_symmetry.space_group_name_H-M   'P 1'
#
loop_
_entity.id
_entity.type
_entity.pdbx_description
1 polymer ?
#
loop_
_entity_poly.entity_id
_entity_poly.type
_entity_poly.pdbx_seq_one_letter_code
_entity_poly.pdbx_strand_id
1 'polypeptide(L)'
;SDKEKRGIVIYILRVNVREDWQNRKVGTMMLPRALKNIRWIWPSAVGVYLRVKRTNDHAMKLYEKFNFTYVNEYLDHHTMLYKYPAS
;
A
#
# COMPACT_ATOMS: atom_id res chain seq x y z
N SER A 1 -20.95 20.28 10.37
CA SER A 1 -21.43 19.43 9.26
C SER A 1 -20.57 18.18 9.21
N ASP A 2 -21.05 17.05 9.73
CA ASP A 2 -20.26 15.81 9.84
C ASP A 2 -19.94 15.12 8.51
N LYS A 3 -20.21 15.79 7.39
CA LYS A 3 -19.91 15.35 6.03
C LYS A 3 -18.51 15.75 5.54
N GLU A 4 -17.76 16.57 6.27
CA GLU A 4 -16.58 17.28 5.76
C GLU A 4 -15.27 17.02 6.52
N LYS A 5 -14.87 15.76 6.69
CA LYS A 5 -13.44 15.34 6.64
C LYS A 5 -13.31 13.94 6.05
N ARG A 6 -13.92 13.70 4.88
CA ARG A 6 -13.66 12.48 4.12
C ARG A 6 -12.25 12.59 3.55
N GLY A 7 -11.28 12.05 4.30
CA GLY A 7 -9.90 11.99 3.85
C GLY A 7 -9.78 11.28 2.50
N ILE A 8 -8.77 11.64 1.72
CA ILE A 8 -8.54 10.99 0.42
C ILE A 8 -8.01 9.58 0.67
N VAL A 9 -8.52 8.61 -0.05
CA VAL A 9 -7.99 7.25 -0.05
C VAL A 9 -7.35 7.01 -1.41
N ILE A 10 -6.09 6.59 -1.39
CA ILE A 10 -5.31 6.35 -2.61
C ILE A 10 -5.27 4.85 -2.89
N TYR A 11 -5.32 4.46 -4.16
CA TYR A 11 -5.24 3.06 -4.56
C TYR A 11 -4.02 2.84 -5.46
N ILE A 12 -3.12 1.95 -5.05
CA ILE A 12 -1.99 1.53 -5.88
C ILE A 12 -2.46 0.40 -6.80
N LEU A 13 -2.52 0.70 -8.10
CA LEU A 13 -2.96 -0.26 -9.11
C LEU A 13 -1.96 -1.40 -9.32
N ARG A 14 -0.67 -1.09 -9.35
CA ARG A 14 0.37 -2.08 -9.64
C ARG A 14 1.69 -1.69 -8.99
N VAL A 15 2.35 -2.68 -8.39
CA VAL A 15 3.77 -2.64 -8.02
C VAL A 15 4.43 -3.81 -8.72
N ASN A 16 5.49 -3.55 -9.48
CA ASN A 16 6.25 -4.60 -10.15
C ASN A 16 7.74 -4.37 -9.93
N VAL A 17 8.46 -5.43 -9.59
CA VAL A 17 9.92 -5.46 -9.56
C VAL A 17 10.34 -6.39 -10.68
N ARG A 18 11.15 -5.88 -11.62
CA ARG A 18 11.70 -6.65 -12.73
C ARG A 18 12.37 -7.91 -12.18
N GLU A 19 12.17 -9.05 -12.83
CA GLU A 19 12.51 -10.37 -12.28
C GLU A 19 13.99 -10.49 -11.87
N ASP A 20 14.90 -9.97 -12.69
CA ASP A 20 16.35 -9.90 -12.44
C ASP A 20 16.76 -8.96 -11.28
N TRP A 21 15.84 -8.13 -10.81
CA TRP A 21 15.99 -7.24 -9.65
C TRP A 21 15.24 -7.71 -8.40
N GLN A 22 14.51 -8.83 -8.48
CA GLN A 22 13.86 -9.42 -7.31
C GLN A 22 14.91 -9.90 -6.30
N ASN A 23 14.50 -10.02 -5.03
CA ASN A 23 15.37 -10.34 -3.89
C ASN A 23 16.53 -9.35 -3.61
N ARG A 24 16.62 -8.24 -4.34
CA ARG A 24 17.61 -7.16 -4.10
C ARG A 24 17.07 -6.02 -3.21
N LYS A 25 16.07 -6.31 -2.38
CA LYS A 25 15.41 -5.34 -1.47
C LYS A 25 14.81 -4.09 -2.18
N VAL A 26 14.59 -4.13 -3.49
CA VAL A 26 14.04 -2.99 -4.26
C VAL A 26 12.68 -2.56 -3.73
N GLY A 27 11.75 -3.50 -3.56
CA GLY A 27 10.43 -3.21 -2.99
C GLY A 27 10.51 -2.59 -1.59
N THR A 28 11.37 -3.14 -0.73
CA THR A 28 11.65 -2.64 0.62
C THR A 28 12.17 -1.21 0.61
N MET A 29 13.01 -0.84 -0.35
CA MET A 29 13.55 0.51 -0.46
C MET A 29 12.52 1.50 -1.05
N MET A 30 11.73 1.05 -2.03
CA MET A 30 10.86 1.93 -2.80
C MET A 30 9.51 2.19 -2.13
N LEU A 31 8.92 1.19 -1.45
CA LEU A 31 7.62 1.32 -0.82
C LEU A 31 7.50 2.50 0.17
N PRO A 32 8.42 2.68 1.16
CA PRO A 32 8.32 3.83 2.08
C PRO A 32 8.51 5.17 1.37
N ARG A 33 9.33 5.22 0.32
CA ARG A 33 9.49 6.44 -0.51
C ARG A 33 8.21 6.76 -1.27
N ALA A 34 7.55 5.75 -1.83
CA ALA A 34 6.29 5.90 -2.53
C ALA A 34 5.18 6.41 -1.58
N LEU A 35 5.05 5.83 -0.39
CA LEU A 35 4.11 6.30 0.64
C LEU A 35 4.40 7.76 1.04
N LYS A 36 5.66 8.09 1.31
CA LYS A 36 6.05 9.48 1.60
C LYS A 36 5.66 10.43 0.47
N ASN A 37 5.91 10.05 -0.78
CA ASN A 37 5.55 10.87 -1.95
C ASN A 37 4.04 11.05 -2.09
N ILE A 38 3.25 9.97 -1.89
CA ILE A 38 1.79 10.04 -1.90
C ILE A 38 1.28 11.06 -0.88
N ARG A 39 1.79 11.02 0.37
CA ARG A 39 1.39 11.97 1.41
C ARG A 39 1.84 13.40 1.13
N TRP A 40 2.97 13.57 0.43
CA TRP A 40 3.46 14.88 0.01
C TRP A 40 2.58 15.51 -1.09
N ILE A 41 2.18 14.71 -2.10
CA ILE A 41 1.30 15.16 -3.19
C ILE A 41 -0.13 15.37 -2.69
N TRP A 42 -0.61 14.48 -1.82
CA TRP A 42 -1.95 14.53 -1.23
C TRP A 42 -1.87 14.56 0.31
N PRO A 43 -1.67 15.76 0.92
CA PRO A 43 -1.61 15.90 2.37
C PRO A 43 -2.88 15.43 3.11
N SER A 44 -4.03 15.40 2.41
CA SER A 44 -5.30 14.89 2.94
C SER A 44 -5.47 13.37 2.79
N ALA A 45 -4.49 12.65 2.24
CA ALA A 45 -4.58 11.20 2.04
C ALA A 45 -4.52 10.44 3.37
N VAL A 46 -5.61 9.82 3.79
CA VAL A 46 -5.69 9.10 5.09
C VAL A 46 -5.23 7.64 5.01
N GLY A 47 -5.10 7.10 3.81
CA GLY A 47 -4.57 5.75 3.64
C GLY A 47 -4.33 5.37 2.18
N VAL A 48 -3.71 4.21 2.01
CA VAL A 48 -3.34 3.62 0.73
C VAL A 48 -3.82 2.17 0.69
N TYR A 49 -4.69 1.87 -0.27
CA TYR A 49 -5.07 0.50 -0.59
C TYR A 49 -4.18 -0.09 -1.68
N LEU A 50 -4.01 -1.40 -1.62
CA LEU A 50 -3.50 -2.21 -2.71
C LEU A 50 -4.19 -3.58 -2.73
N ARG A 51 -4.08 -4.28 -3.86
CA ARG A 51 -4.41 -5.69 -3.97
C ARG A 51 -3.14 -6.50 -4.25
N VAL A 52 -3.05 -7.65 -3.61
CA VAL A 52 -1.95 -8.60 -3.78
C VAL A 52 -2.52 -10.00 -4.01
N LYS A 53 -1.98 -10.73 -4.98
CA LYS A 53 -2.38 -12.13 -5.21
C LYS A 53 -2.12 -12.96 -3.96
N ARG A 54 -3.07 -13.82 -3.60
CA ARG A 54 -3.00 -14.71 -2.42
C ARG A 54 -1.78 -15.64 -2.43
N THR A 55 -1.29 -15.98 -3.62
CA THR A 55 -0.11 -16.82 -3.82
C THR A 55 1.22 -16.04 -3.78
N ASN A 56 1.19 -14.72 -3.61
CA ASN A 56 2.39 -13.89 -3.59
C ASN A 56 2.84 -13.59 -2.15
N ASP A 57 3.34 -14.63 -1.47
CA ASP A 57 3.79 -14.56 -0.08
C ASP A 57 4.87 -13.49 0.15
N HIS A 58 5.76 -13.31 -0.81
CA HIS A 58 6.83 -12.32 -0.73
C HIS A 58 6.27 -10.89 -0.67
N ALA A 59 5.29 -10.57 -1.51
CA ALA A 59 4.65 -9.27 -1.50
C ALA A 59 3.79 -9.07 -0.25
N MET A 60 3.02 -10.08 0.19
CA MET A 60 2.24 -9.99 1.42
C MET A 60 3.12 -9.69 2.64
N LYS A 61 4.19 -10.47 2.85
CA LYS A 61 5.15 -10.25 3.94
C LYS A 61 5.81 -8.88 3.87
N LEU A 62 6.11 -8.40 2.65
CA LEU A 62 6.63 -7.04 2.46
C LEU A 62 5.61 -6.01 2.93
N TYR A 63 4.36 -6.09 2.50
CA TYR A 63 3.33 -5.11 2.86
C TYR A 63 3.01 -5.13 4.35
N GLU A 64 2.89 -6.30 4.97
CA GLU A 64 2.71 -6.46 6.41
C GLU A 64 3.85 -5.80 7.20
N LYS A 65 5.11 -5.99 6.76
CA LYS A 65 6.28 -5.34 7.36
C LYS A 65 6.20 -3.80 7.33
N PHE A 66 5.47 -3.23 6.38
CA PHE A 66 5.22 -1.79 6.27
C PHE A 66 3.85 -1.38 6.82
N ASN A 67 3.29 -2.16 7.73
CA ASN A 67 2.02 -1.89 8.43
C ASN A 67 0.80 -1.81 7.51
N PHE A 68 0.83 -2.48 6.36
CA PHE A 68 -0.41 -2.76 5.65
C PHE A 68 -1.16 -3.86 6.40
N THR A 69 -2.44 -3.62 6.67
CA THR A 69 -3.32 -4.61 7.30
C THR A 69 -4.29 -5.18 6.28
N TYR A 70 -4.62 -6.46 6.42
CA TYR A 70 -5.69 -7.09 5.66
C TYR A 70 -7.03 -6.37 5.88
N VAL A 71 -7.84 -6.25 4.82
CA VAL A 71 -9.16 -5.62 4.86
C VAL A 71 -10.23 -6.61 4.42
N ASN A 72 -10.08 -7.15 3.21
CA ASN A 72 -10.98 -8.14 2.65
C ASN A 72 -10.28 -8.93 1.55
N GLU A 73 -10.97 -9.94 1.05
CA GLU A 73 -10.59 -10.73 -0.10
C GLU A 73 -11.54 -10.45 -1.26
N TYR A 74 -11.00 -10.43 -2.47
CA TYR A 74 -11.78 -10.39 -3.69
C TYR A 74 -11.11 -11.25 -4.75
N LEU A 75 -11.81 -12.30 -5.21
CA LEU A 75 -11.26 -13.32 -6.11
C LEU A 75 -9.96 -13.92 -5.53
N ASP A 76 -8.89 -13.96 -6.31
CA ASP A 76 -7.57 -14.47 -5.93
C ASP A 76 -6.66 -13.42 -5.27
N HIS A 77 -7.23 -12.31 -4.77
CA HIS A 77 -6.47 -11.19 -4.19
C HIS A 77 -6.89 -10.84 -2.75
N HIS A 78 -5.90 -10.54 -1.91
CA HIS A 78 -6.10 -9.83 -0.66
C HIS A 78 -6.04 -8.32 -0.91
N THR A 79 -7.04 -7.60 -0.42
CA THR A 79 -7.00 -6.14 -0.30
C THR A 79 -6.34 -5.77 1.02
N MET A 80 -5.32 -4.93 0.96
CA MET A 80 -4.58 -4.46 2.12
C MET A 80 -4.60 -2.94 2.21
N LEU A 81 -4.60 -2.40 3.43
CA LEU A 81 -4.65 -0.97 3.73
C LEU A 81 -3.46 -0.55 4.59
N TYR A 82 -2.74 0.47 4.14
CA TYR A 82 -1.86 1.26 4.97
C TYR A 82 -2.61 2.53 5.44
N LYS A 83 -2.64 2.80 6.73
CA LYS A 83 -3.22 4.03 7.29
C LYS A 83 -2.10 5.02 7.62
N TYR A 84 -2.22 6.26 7.15
CA TYR A 84 -1.34 7.32 7.63
C TYR A 84 -1.69 7.66 9.08
N PRO A 85 -0.69 7.96 9.93
CA PRO A 85 -0.94 8.52 11.26
C PRO A 85 -1.77 9.80 11.15
N ALA A 86 -2.64 10.03 12.13
CA ALA A 86 -3.27 11.33 12.29
C ALA A 86 -2.18 12.39 12.48
N SER A 87 -2.25 13.47 11.71
CA SER A 87 -1.41 14.66 11.82
C SER A 87 -1.82 15.51 13.01
#